data_AF-A0A2M7GFZ7-F1
#
_entry.id   AF-A0A2M7GFZ7-F1
#
_cell.length_a   1.000
_cell.length_b   1.000
_cell.length_c   1.000
_cell.angle_alpha   90.00
_cell.angle_beta   90.00
_cell.angle_gamma   90.00
#
_symmetry.space_group_name_H-M   'P 1'
#
loop_
_entity.id
_entity.type
_entity.pdbx_description
1 polymer ?
#
loop_
_entity_poly.entity_id
_entity_poly.type
_entity_poly.pdbx_seq_one_letter_code
_entity_poly.pdbx_strand_id
1 'polypeptide(L)'
;MNKISAAQQRALLTRLAERITRYDPDVISEKGLWLAKLGITDTVGVTLAGLPEDCTQIALRTPGVATAPGASLVFGSGLRTSALDAAFVNGIASHALDYDDFSSVFGGHQSVPLVAPLFALAEDRSLSGRDLIAAYAVGLEAEMRLARAVHPHHYDKGWHPTATLGIFGTAAGAARLLGLSVEQTALALAISASLASGLKANFGTMTKPLHIGHSARSGVLAVLLAEQGFDANPGVLEHHQGFFEVFNGAGTYAAERLLEGWDGGPWEIEAETLAIKQFPCCGSTHQCITAMQRLARKHDIPAEAVAGIEIMPHRRRLRHTNTPMPDSELEAKFSVQYVVARTLLDGTVKLKDFEGDAFREDAVRRLLSVTTARPHPDLEGDTADQWGAEIVVTLKDGRKVSETVSNLIGRSGDDAMTAADLWEKFEDCAGRALPAGRLRPLFDGLMVLEQADRVPDLVRLMDTGA
;
A
#
# COMPACT_ATOMS: atom_id res chain seq x y z
N MET A 1 -6.28 42.62 21.95
CA MET A 1 -6.14 41.46 21.03
C MET A 1 -4.98 41.75 20.10
N ASN A 2 -3.92 40.95 20.21
CA ASN A 2 -2.65 41.15 19.51
C ASN A 2 -2.87 41.14 17.99
N LYS A 3 -2.45 42.22 17.33
CA LYS A 3 -2.22 42.24 15.89
C LYS A 3 -0.99 41.37 15.62
N ILE A 4 -1.20 40.09 15.31
CA ILE A 4 -0.19 39.31 14.60
C ILE A 4 0.01 40.02 13.26
N SER A 5 1.24 40.41 12.95
CA SER A 5 1.54 41.14 11.71
C SER A 5 1.21 40.27 10.50
N ALA A 6 0.79 40.87 9.37
CA ALA A 6 0.56 40.14 8.11
C ALA A 6 1.80 39.37 7.61
N ALA A 7 3.00 39.72 8.09
CA ALA A 7 4.25 39.00 7.83
C ALA A 7 4.39 37.70 8.66
N GLN A 8 3.58 37.51 9.71
CA GLN A 8 3.62 36.34 10.61
C GLN A 8 2.50 35.30 10.35
N GLN A 9 1.55 35.58 9.47
CA GLN A 9 0.49 34.63 9.06
C GLN A 9 0.71 34.16 7.62
N ARG A 10 1.84 33.51 7.36
CA ARG A 10 2.04 32.78 6.10
C ARG A 10 1.11 31.56 6.08
N ALA A 11 0.42 31.36 4.96
CA ALA A 11 -0.48 30.23 4.77
C ALA A 11 0.25 28.90 5.03
N LEU A 12 -0.48 27.93 5.57
CA LEU A 12 0.08 26.64 5.97
C LEU A 12 0.78 25.94 4.80
N LEU A 13 0.19 26.03 3.61
CA LEU A 13 0.73 25.45 2.38
C LEU A 13 2.07 26.05 1.95
N THR A 14 2.28 27.36 2.10
CA THR A 14 3.59 27.97 1.81
C THR A 14 4.67 27.42 2.73
N ARG A 15 4.37 27.28 4.02
CA ARG A 15 5.30 26.74 5.02
C ARG A 15 5.62 25.26 4.78
N LEU A 16 4.64 24.49 4.33
CA LEU A 16 4.82 23.09 3.92
C LEU A 16 5.67 23.00 2.65
N ALA A 17 5.37 23.81 1.64
CA ALA A 17 6.12 23.88 0.39
C ALA A 17 7.60 24.24 0.62
N GLU A 18 7.90 25.18 1.52
CA GLU A 18 9.29 25.50 1.88
C GLU A 18 10.05 24.27 2.39
N ARG A 19 9.42 23.41 3.20
CA ARG A 19 10.03 22.18 3.72
C ARG A 19 10.20 21.12 2.64
N ILE A 20 9.18 20.93 1.80
CA ILE A 20 9.21 20.03 0.64
C ILE A 20 10.39 20.40 -0.29
N THR A 21 10.52 21.67 -0.66
CA THR A 21 11.56 22.14 -1.58
C THR A 21 12.97 22.12 -0.99
N ARG A 22 13.11 22.20 0.34
CA ARG A 22 14.40 22.16 1.04
C ARG A 22 14.88 20.76 1.37
N TYR A 23 14.12 19.73 1.00
CA TYR A 23 14.51 18.35 1.27
C TYR A 23 15.84 18.01 0.62
N ASP A 24 16.79 17.63 1.48
CA ASP A 24 18.08 17.09 1.10
C ASP A 24 17.98 15.56 1.02
N PRO A 25 18.14 14.95 -0.19
CA PRO A 25 18.14 13.50 -0.36
C PRO A 25 19.16 12.77 0.49
N ASP A 26 20.24 13.42 0.92
CA ASP A 26 21.31 12.80 1.70
C ASP A 26 20.97 12.67 3.19
N VAL A 27 19.81 13.20 3.60
CA VAL A 27 19.30 13.07 4.98
C VAL A 27 18.62 11.71 5.21
N ILE A 28 18.23 10.99 4.16
CA ILE A 28 17.61 9.67 4.32
C ILE A 28 18.63 8.68 4.89
N SER A 29 18.34 8.06 6.03
CA SER A 29 19.20 7.02 6.59
C SER A 29 19.22 5.76 5.72
N GLU A 30 20.18 4.87 5.94
CA GLU A 30 20.19 3.54 5.31
C GLU A 30 18.89 2.76 5.58
N LYS A 31 18.32 2.92 6.78
CA LYS A 31 17.01 2.34 7.14
C LYS A 31 15.90 2.94 6.28
N GLY A 32 15.84 4.27 6.17
CA GLY A 32 14.86 4.96 5.34
C GLY A 32 14.97 4.57 3.86
N LEU A 33 16.19 4.48 3.34
CA LEU A 33 16.46 4.04 1.96
C LEU A 33 16.01 2.59 1.74
N TRP A 34 16.30 1.69 2.67
CA TRP A 34 15.82 0.32 2.63
C TRP A 34 14.29 0.26 2.60
N LEU A 35 13.61 0.99 3.48
CA LEU A 35 12.14 1.03 3.55
C LEU A 35 11.50 1.66 2.32
N ALA A 36 12.15 2.67 1.71
CA ALA A 36 11.73 3.24 0.43
C ALA A 36 11.73 2.17 -0.67
N LYS A 37 12.85 1.45 -0.82
CA LYS A 37 12.99 0.40 -1.83
C LYS A 37 12.03 -0.75 -1.58
N LEU A 38 11.81 -1.10 -0.32
CA LEU A 38 10.87 -2.12 0.09
C LEU A 38 9.43 -1.75 -0.34
N GLY A 39 8.94 -0.55 0.00
CA GLY A 39 7.59 -0.08 -0.38
C GLY A 39 7.41 0.10 -1.89
N ILE A 40 8.42 0.65 -2.58
CA ILE A 40 8.42 0.80 -4.04
C ILE A 40 8.36 -0.56 -4.73
N THR A 41 9.23 -1.49 -4.35
CA THR A 41 9.32 -2.82 -4.97
C THR A 41 8.04 -3.62 -4.73
N ASP A 42 7.51 -3.58 -3.51
CA ASP A 42 6.22 -4.18 -3.16
C ASP A 42 5.09 -3.66 -4.05
N THR A 43 5.00 -2.34 -4.16
CA THR A 43 3.95 -1.67 -4.93
C THR A 43 4.05 -1.98 -6.41
N VAL A 44 5.25 -1.99 -6.99
CA VAL A 44 5.45 -2.41 -8.39
C VAL A 44 5.00 -3.85 -8.60
N GLY A 45 5.37 -4.76 -7.69
CA GLY A 45 4.94 -6.16 -7.74
C GLY A 45 3.41 -6.28 -7.78
N VAL A 46 2.71 -5.70 -6.80
CA VAL A 46 1.24 -5.78 -6.75
C VAL A 46 0.54 -5.01 -7.86
N THR A 47 1.18 -3.98 -8.44
CA THR A 47 0.68 -3.29 -9.64
C THR A 47 0.67 -4.24 -10.84
N LEU A 48 1.77 -4.97 -11.06
CA LEU A 48 1.86 -5.98 -12.12
C LEU A 48 0.82 -7.10 -11.90
N ALA A 49 0.65 -7.54 -10.64
CA ALA A 49 -0.37 -8.52 -10.29
C ALA A 49 -1.79 -7.99 -10.52
N GLY A 50 -2.04 -6.69 -10.34
CA GLY A 50 -3.34 -6.06 -10.51
C GLY A 50 -3.69 -5.67 -11.95
N LEU A 51 -2.74 -5.77 -12.88
CA LEU A 51 -2.98 -5.50 -14.30
C LEU A 51 -4.13 -6.34 -14.90
N PRO A 52 -4.16 -7.69 -14.74
CA PRO A 52 -5.23 -8.51 -15.31
C PRO A 52 -6.58 -8.36 -14.62
N GLU A 53 -6.65 -7.69 -13.47
CA GLU A 53 -7.89 -7.57 -12.68
C GLU A 53 -8.95 -6.76 -13.41
N ASP A 54 -10.22 -7.14 -13.21
CA ASP A 54 -11.36 -6.58 -13.92
C ASP A 54 -11.44 -5.05 -13.80
N CYS A 55 -11.16 -4.48 -12.63
CA CYS A 55 -11.19 -3.03 -12.43
C CYS A 55 -10.19 -2.30 -13.34
N THR A 56 -8.97 -2.82 -13.47
CA THR A 56 -7.93 -2.29 -14.35
C THR A 56 -8.31 -2.47 -15.82
N GLN A 57 -8.80 -3.65 -16.17
CA GLN A 57 -9.20 -3.97 -17.55
C GLN A 57 -10.42 -3.17 -18.01
N ILE A 58 -11.39 -2.92 -17.11
CA ILE A 58 -12.53 -2.02 -17.38
C ILE A 58 -12.02 -0.60 -17.62
N ALA A 59 -11.08 -0.09 -16.82
CA ALA A 59 -10.50 1.22 -17.02
C ALA A 59 -9.83 1.33 -18.40
N LEU A 60 -9.00 0.35 -18.78
CA LEU A 60 -8.32 0.31 -20.08
C LEU A 60 -9.28 0.22 -21.28
N ARG A 61 -10.43 -0.43 -21.14
CA ARG A 61 -11.46 -0.49 -22.19
C ARG A 61 -12.36 0.74 -22.22
N THR A 62 -12.31 1.60 -21.21
CA THR A 62 -13.16 2.79 -21.12
C THR A 62 -12.69 3.85 -22.13
N PRO A 63 -13.55 4.32 -23.04
CA PRO A 63 -13.16 5.33 -24.03
C PRO A 63 -12.57 6.59 -23.38
N GLY A 64 -11.43 7.04 -23.89
CA GLY A 64 -10.73 8.23 -23.39
C GLY A 64 -9.75 7.97 -22.24
N VAL A 65 -9.69 6.77 -21.67
CA VAL A 65 -8.68 6.38 -20.68
C VAL A 65 -7.47 5.75 -21.39
N ALA A 66 -6.26 6.21 -21.05
CA ALA A 66 -5.01 5.73 -21.62
C ALA A 66 -4.91 5.90 -23.15
N THR A 67 -5.56 6.96 -23.66
CA THR A 67 -5.58 7.28 -25.10
C THR A 67 -4.71 8.48 -25.47
N ALA A 68 -4.35 9.32 -24.49
CA ALA A 68 -3.51 10.47 -24.73
C ALA A 68 -2.05 10.02 -24.98
N PRO A 69 -1.40 10.46 -26.06
CA PRO A 69 -0.03 10.04 -26.34
C PRO A 69 0.94 10.52 -25.24
N GLY A 70 1.95 9.72 -24.95
CA GLY A 70 3.00 10.05 -23.98
C GLY A 70 4.03 8.94 -23.85
N ALA A 71 5.04 9.18 -23.02
CA ALA A 71 6.13 8.23 -22.81
C ALA A 71 5.84 7.23 -21.68
N SER A 72 4.90 7.50 -20.78
CA SER A 72 4.72 6.73 -19.54
C SER A 72 4.05 5.38 -19.77
N LEU A 73 4.63 4.32 -19.21
CA LEU A 73 4.18 2.94 -19.37
C LEU A 73 2.99 2.58 -18.46
N VAL A 74 2.00 1.87 -18.99
CA VAL A 74 1.09 1.04 -18.18
C VAL A 74 1.82 -0.27 -17.85
N PHE A 75 2.16 -0.49 -16.59
CA PHE A 75 3.09 -1.55 -16.17
C PHE A 75 2.62 -2.94 -16.58
N GLY A 76 3.53 -3.77 -17.08
CA GLY A 76 3.23 -5.13 -17.53
C GLY A 76 2.55 -5.21 -18.90
N SER A 77 2.32 -4.07 -19.55
CA SER A 77 1.75 -3.98 -20.89
C SER A 77 2.76 -3.43 -21.90
N GLY A 78 2.39 -3.36 -23.18
CA GLY A 78 3.10 -2.59 -24.21
C GLY A 78 2.49 -1.19 -24.46
N LEU A 79 1.55 -0.75 -23.63
CA LEU A 79 0.83 0.51 -23.80
C LEU A 79 1.58 1.66 -23.13
N ARG A 80 1.93 2.68 -23.93
CA ARG A 80 2.44 3.97 -23.45
C ARG A 80 1.41 5.07 -23.68
N THR A 81 1.27 5.95 -22.70
CA THR A 81 0.27 7.03 -22.67
C THR A 81 0.83 8.23 -21.90
N SER A 82 0.05 9.30 -21.78
CA SER A 82 0.38 10.46 -20.94
C SER A 82 0.65 10.05 -19.48
N ALA A 83 1.49 10.81 -18.77
CA ALA A 83 1.78 10.56 -17.36
C ALA A 83 0.52 10.52 -16.48
N LEU A 84 -0.48 11.35 -16.81
CA LEU A 84 -1.78 11.37 -16.11
C LEU A 84 -2.50 10.02 -16.21
N ASP A 85 -2.60 9.47 -17.41
CA ASP A 85 -3.36 8.24 -17.64
C ASP A 85 -2.56 6.99 -17.22
N ALA A 86 -1.23 7.00 -17.36
CA ALA A 86 -0.39 5.92 -16.83
C ALA A 86 -0.48 5.86 -15.29
N ALA A 87 -0.40 7.02 -14.61
CA ALA A 87 -0.61 7.10 -13.17
C ALA A 87 -2.01 6.62 -12.75
N PHE A 88 -3.04 6.97 -13.53
CA PHE A 88 -4.42 6.52 -13.30
C PHE A 88 -4.55 5.00 -13.36
N VAL A 89 -4.12 4.37 -14.46
CA VAL A 89 -4.29 2.93 -14.66
C VAL A 89 -3.41 2.14 -13.71
N ASN A 90 -2.14 2.52 -13.56
CA ASN A 90 -1.22 1.84 -12.64
C ASN A 90 -1.68 2.02 -11.17
N GLY A 91 -2.25 3.16 -10.81
CA GLY A 91 -2.82 3.38 -9.47
C GLY A 91 -4.07 2.53 -9.19
N ILE A 92 -4.89 2.22 -10.20
CA ILE A 92 -5.97 1.24 -10.05
C ILE A 92 -5.37 -0.15 -9.82
N ALA A 93 -4.43 -0.55 -10.68
CA ALA A 93 -3.82 -1.87 -10.64
C ALA A 93 -3.08 -2.12 -9.32
N SER A 94 -2.33 -1.13 -8.80
CA SER A 94 -1.57 -1.25 -7.55
C SER A 94 -2.44 -1.57 -6.33
N HIS A 95 -3.73 -1.27 -6.39
CA HIS A 95 -4.67 -1.44 -5.29
C HIS A 95 -5.79 -2.47 -5.60
N ALA A 96 -5.76 -3.10 -6.77
CA ALA A 96 -6.81 -3.99 -7.26
C ALA A 96 -7.04 -5.21 -6.35
N LEU A 97 -5.95 -5.76 -5.81
CA LEU A 97 -5.95 -6.98 -5.00
C LEU A 97 -6.00 -6.73 -3.49
N ASP A 98 -5.98 -5.47 -3.05
CA ASP A 98 -5.77 -5.08 -1.65
C ASP A 98 -4.53 -5.79 -1.05
N TYR A 99 -3.45 -5.94 -1.83
CA TYR A 99 -2.25 -6.70 -1.45
C TYR A 99 -1.02 -5.81 -1.19
N ASP A 100 -1.17 -4.52 -1.43
CA ASP A 100 -0.23 -3.47 -1.10
C ASP A 100 -0.01 -3.28 0.41
N ASP A 101 0.95 -2.43 0.74
CA ASP A 101 1.30 -2.07 2.11
C ASP A 101 0.14 -1.44 2.90
N PHE A 102 0.36 -1.24 4.20
CA PHE A 102 -0.58 -0.55 5.06
C PHE A 102 0.16 0.22 6.15
N SER A 103 -0.41 1.33 6.60
CA SER A 103 0.07 2.12 7.74
C SER A 103 -1.09 2.46 8.66
N SER A 104 -0.98 2.07 9.92
CA SER A 104 -2.00 2.36 10.95
C SER A 104 -2.08 3.84 11.27
N VAL A 105 -0.94 4.55 11.20
CA VAL A 105 -0.86 6.00 11.38
C VAL A 105 -1.53 6.73 10.21
N PHE A 106 -1.31 6.25 8.98
CA PHE A 106 -1.97 6.79 7.79
C PHE A 106 -3.47 6.45 7.74
N GLY A 107 -3.88 5.38 8.42
CA GLY A 107 -5.24 4.85 8.31
C GLY A 107 -5.54 4.27 6.94
N GLY A 108 -4.52 3.81 6.21
CA GLY A 108 -4.61 3.43 4.80
C GLY A 108 -3.32 2.84 4.23
N HIS A 109 -3.15 2.92 2.92
CA HIS A 109 -2.05 2.32 2.16
C HIS A 109 -1.12 3.42 1.62
N GLN A 110 0.11 3.49 2.10
CA GLN A 110 0.95 4.70 1.96
C GLN A 110 1.80 4.70 0.68
N SER A 111 2.10 3.54 0.08
CA SER A 111 2.90 3.53 -1.15
C SER A 111 2.08 3.73 -2.43
N VAL A 112 0.85 3.21 -2.48
CA VAL A 112 0.04 3.18 -3.72
C VAL A 112 -0.36 4.54 -4.28
N PRO A 113 -0.53 5.62 -3.49
CA PRO A 113 -0.72 6.95 -4.05
C PRO A 113 0.55 7.49 -4.72
N LEU A 114 1.74 7.02 -4.30
CA LEU A 114 3.01 7.64 -4.66
C LEU A 114 3.70 6.96 -5.85
N VAL A 115 3.76 5.63 -5.87
CA VAL A 115 4.65 4.91 -6.79
C VAL A 115 4.25 5.11 -8.26
N ALA A 116 2.99 4.84 -8.61
CA ALA A 116 2.51 4.99 -9.99
C ALA A 116 2.73 6.41 -10.58
N PRO A 117 2.33 7.51 -9.92
CA PRO A 117 2.54 8.85 -10.46
C PRO A 117 4.01 9.28 -10.52
N LEU A 118 4.83 8.89 -9.55
CA LEU A 118 6.26 9.22 -9.56
C LEU A 118 7.01 8.51 -10.69
N PHE A 119 6.73 7.23 -10.93
CA PHE A 119 7.28 6.51 -12.08
C PHE A 119 6.81 7.13 -13.40
N ALA A 120 5.51 7.46 -13.53
CA ALA A 120 4.97 8.05 -14.74
C ALA A 120 5.68 9.37 -15.11
N LEU A 121 5.91 10.25 -14.13
CA LEU A 121 6.64 11.51 -14.32
C LEU A 121 8.15 11.32 -14.53
N ALA A 122 8.77 10.38 -13.81
CA ALA A 122 10.18 10.07 -13.99
C ALA A 122 10.48 9.46 -15.36
N GLU A 123 9.55 8.67 -15.92
CA GLU A 123 9.62 8.23 -17.31
C GLU A 123 9.50 9.40 -18.29
N ASP A 124 8.46 10.21 -18.13
CA ASP A 124 8.12 11.32 -19.01
C ASP A 124 9.27 12.34 -19.11
N ARG A 125 9.93 12.63 -17.98
CA ARG A 125 11.03 13.59 -17.89
C ARG A 125 12.42 12.95 -17.85
N SER A 126 12.52 11.62 -17.99
CA SER A 126 13.77 10.85 -17.95
C SER A 126 14.64 11.13 -16.71
N LEU A 127 14.01 11.11 -15.53
CA LEU A 127 14.65 11.42 -14.24
C LEU A 127 15.37 10.19 -13.66
N SER A 128 16.23 10.45 -12.66
CA SER A 128 17.02 9.42 -11.99
C SER A 128 16.23 8.67 -10.91
N GLY A 129 16.67 7.47 -10.58
CA GLY A 129 16.07 6.70 -9.48
C GLY A 129 16.36 7.32 -8.10
N ARG A 130 17.48 8.05 -7.94
CA ARG A 130 17.76 8.84 -6.73
C ARG A 130 16.71 9.94 -6.53
N ASP A 131 16.33 10.66 -7.59
CA ASP A 131 15.28 11.68 -7.52
C ASP A 131 13.91 11.05 -7.20
N LEU A 132 13.62 9.87 -7.77
CA LEU A 132 12.39 9.13 -7.48
C LEU A 132 12.30 8.71 -6.01
N ILE A 133 13.37 8.16 -5.43
CA ILE A 133 13.40 7.79 -4.00
C ILE A 133 13.23 9.01 -3.10
N ALA A 134 13.91 10.12 -3.43
CA ALA A 134 13.75 11.37 -2.69
C ALA A 134 12.30 11.89 -2.75
N ALA A 135 11.69 11.85 -3.94
CA ALA A 135 10.30 12.24 -4.13
C ALA A 135 9.32 11.33 -3.37
N TYR A 136 9.58 10.02 -3.34
CA TYR A 136 8.80 9.06 -2.57
C TYR A 136 8.87 9.37 -1.06
N ALA A 137 10.06 9.62 -0.51
CA ALA A 137 10.24 9.97 0.89
C ALA A 137 9.48 11.28 1.26
N VAL A 138 9.57 12.30 0.41
CA VAL A 138 8.86 13.58 0.60
C VAL A 138 7.34 13.43 0.47
N GLY A 139 6.87 12.64 -0.48
CA GLY A 139 5.44 12.35 -0.63
C GLY A 139 4.87 11.64 0.59
N LEU A 140 5.56 10.58 1.05
CA LEU A 140 5.19 9.82 2.24
C LEU A 140 5.16 10.72 3.48
N GLU A 141 6.16 11.58 3.64
CA GLU A 141 6.24 12.54 4.75
C GLU A 141 5.02 13.47 4.80
N ALA A 142 4.61 14.01 3.64
CA ALA A 142 3.50 14.94 3.54
C ALA A 142 2.16 14.29 3.84
N GLU A 143 1.86 13.12 3.26
CA GLU A 143 0.59 12.44 3.49
C GLU A 143 0.47 11.89 4.92
N MET A 144 1.57 11.39 5.49
CA MET A 144 1.60 10.85 6.85
C MET A 144 1.38 11.94 7.90
N ARG A 145 2.03 13.10 7.74
CA ARG A 145 1.81 14.24 8.65
C ARG A 145 0.43 14.84 8.52
N LEU A 146 -0.13 14.86 7.31
CA LEU A 146 -1.51 15.25 7.13
C LEU A 146 -2.45 14.26 7.84
N ALA A 147 -2.18 12.96 7.75
CA ALA A 147 -2.87 11.93 8.52
C ALA A 147 -2.80 12.20 10.03
N ARG A 148 -1.62 12.52 10.58
CA ARG A 148 -1.48 12.90 11.99
C ARG A 148 -2.33 14.12 12.36
N ALA A 149 -2.52 15.05 11.46
CA ALA A 149 -3.35 16.23 11.69
C ALA A 149 -4.85 15.91 11.77
N VAL A 150 -5.33 14.84 11.13
CA VAL A 150 -6.79 14.59 10.97
C VAL A 150 -7.29 13.26 11.54
N HIS A 151 -6.40 12.34 11.89
CA HIS A 151 -6.75 11.04 12.47
C HIS A 151 -6.96 11.07 13.99
N PRO A 152 -7.80 10.15 14.52
CA PRO A 152 -8.54 9.10 13.80
C PRO A 152 -9.81 9.58 13.08
N HIS A 153 -10.32 10.77 13.42
CA HIS A 153 -11.65 11.26 13.01
C HIS A 153 -11.92 11.19 11.50
N HIS A 154 -10.95 11.56 10.66
CA HIS A 154 -11.09 11.52 9.20
C HIS A 154 -11.54 10.15 8.66
N TYR A 155 -10.92 9.08 9.16
CA TYR A 155 -11.25 7.71 8.79
C TYR A 155 -12.64 7.33 9.28
N ASP A 156 -12.93 7.63 10.56
CA ASP A 156 -14.18 7.23 11.20
C ASP A 156 -15.40 7.96 10.64
N LYS A 157 -15.21 9.20 10.18
CA LYS A 157 -16.24 9.99 9.49
C LYS A 157 -16.66 9.38 8.14
N GLY A 158 -15.81 8.56 7.52
CA GLY A 158 -16.12 7.81 6.31
C GLY A 158 -15.25 8.11 5.09
N TRP A 159 -14.20 8.93 5.22
CA TRP A 159 -13.24 9.16 4.14
C TRP A 159 -12.26 8.01 4.01
N HIS A 160 -11.81 7.75 2.78
CA HIS A 160 -10.74 6.81 2.47
C HIS A 160 -9.39 7.55 2.46
N PRO A 161 -8.57 7.50 3.53
CA PRO A 161 -7.38 8.35 3.67
C PRO A 161 -6.35 8.13 2.59
N THR A 162 -6.22 6.89 2.13
CA THR A 162 -5.37 6.49 1.00
C THR A 162 -5.56 7.40 -0.22
N ALA A 163 -6.79 7.84 -0.48
CA ALA A 163 -7.07 8.72 -1.62
C ALA A 163 -7.15 10.20 -1.21
N THR A 164 -7.87 10.52 -0.14
CA THR A 164 -8.12 11.91 0.30
C THR A 164 -6.88 12.57 0.88
N LEU A 165 -5.97 11.81 1.47
CA LEU A 165 -4.69 12.30 2.00
C LEU A 165 -3.54 11.98 1.04
N GLY A 166 -3.57 10.80 0.39
CA GLY A 166 -2.52 10.38 -0.55
C GLY A 166 -2.36 11.28 -1.78
N ILE A 167 -3.39 12.04 -2.15
CA ILE A 167 -3.29 13.06 -3.20
C ILE A 167 -2.28 14.17 -2.83
N PHE A 168 -2.18 14.52 -1.55
CA PHE A 168 -1.20 15.50 -1.07
C PHE A 168 0.21 14.93 -1.07
N GLY A 169 0.37 13.63 -0.77
CA GLY A 169 1.64 12.92 -0.92
C GLY A 169 2.08 12.85 -2.38
N THR A 170 1.16 12.52 -3.28
CA THR A 170 1.39 12.57 -4.74
C THR A 170 1.87 13.94 -5.18
N ALA A 171 1.15 15.00 -4.79
CA ALA A 171 1.50 16.37 -5.19
C ALA A 171 2.83 16.84 -4.60
N ALA A 172 3.11 16.53 -3.32
CA ALA A 172 4.37 16.87 -2.67
C ALA A 172 5.57 16.15 -3.31
N GLY A 173 5.44 14.84 -3.51
CA GLY A 173 6.49 14.02 -4.15
C GLY A 173 6.72 14.44 -5.59
N ALA A 174 5.67 14.60 -6.39
CA ALA A 174 5.78 15.03 -7.79
C ALA A 174 6.33 16.45 -7.93
N ALA A 175 5.93 17.39 -7.06
CA ALA A 175 6.52 18.74 -7.04
C ALA A 175 8.03 18.70 -6.73
N ARG A 176 8.45 17.85 -5.78
CA ARG A 176 9.87 17.62 -5.47
C ARG A 176 10.62 16.95 -6.62
N LEU A 177 9.99 15.99 -7.29
CA LEU A 177 10.54 15.26 -8.42
C LEU A 177 10.78 16.17 -9.63
N LEU A 178 9.84 17.07 -9.92
CA LEU A 178 9.94 18.02 -11.04
C LEU A 178 10.71 19.30 -10.69
N GLY A 179 11.15 19.47 -9.44
CA GLY A 179 11.92 20.65 -9.00
C GLY A 179 11.12 21.95 -9.02
N LEU A 180 9.84 21.90 -8.66
CA LEU A 180 8.97 23.09 -8.63
C LEU A 180 9.40 24.09 -7.54
N SER A 181 9.08 25.37 -7.76
CA SER A 181 9.32 26.42 -6.76
C SER A 181 8.43 26.24 -5.51
N VAL A 182 8.70 27.00 -4.45
CA VAL A 182 7.86 27.04 -3.24
C VAL A 182 6.42 27.46 -3.59
N GLU A 183 6.27 28.47 -4.45
CA GLU A 183 4.99 29.00 -4.89
C GLU A 183 4.21 27.97 -5.71
N GLN A 184 4.88 27.32 -6.67
CA GLN A 184 4.27 26.27 -7.50
C GLN A 184 3.90 25.04 -6.65
N THR A 185 4.75 24.65 -5.70
CA THR A 185 4.48 23.54 -4.78
C THR A 185 3.27 23.84 -3.89
N ALA A 186 3.19 25.03 -3.31
CA ALA A 186 2.05 25.45 -2.50
C ALA A 186 0.74 25.48 -3.32
N LEU A 187 0.83 25.95 -4.57
CA LEU A 187 -0.30 25.97 -5.51
C LEU A 187 -0.76 24.55 -5.87
N ALA A 188 0.15 23.62 -6.15
CA ALA A 188 -0.19 22.22 -6.45
C ALA A 188 -0.94 21.56 -5.27
N LEU A 189 -0.47 21.79 -4.04
CA LEU A 189 -1.14 21.30 -2.83
C LEU A 189 -2.52 21.97 -2.63
N ALA A 190 -2.66 23.25 -2.98
CA ALA A 190 -3.93 23.96 -2.91
C ALA A 190 -4.96 23.39 -3.90
N ILE A 191 -4.55 23.13 -5.15
CA ILE A 191 -5.40 22.48 -6.16
C ILE A 191 -5.79 21.07 -5.70
N SER A 192 -4.84 20.32 -5.14
CA SER A 192 -5.07 18.96 -4.62
C SER A 192 -6.16 18.91 -3.55
N ALA A 193 -6.28 19.94 -2.70
CA ALA A 193 -7.32 20.01 -1.68
C ALA A 193 -8.75 20.00 -2.26
N SER A 194 -8.95 20.55 -3.46
CA SER A 194 -10.25 20.53 -4.15
C SER A 194 -10.50 19.24 -4.94
N LEU A 195 -9.45 18.45 -5.22
CA LEU A 195 -9.54 17.18 -5.95
C LEU A 195 -9.55 15.96 -5.01
N ALA A 196 -9.26 16.15 -3.71
CA ALA A 196 -9.30 15.11 -2.70
C ALA A 196 -10.70 14.48 -2.59
N SER A 197 -10.81 13.17 -2.83
CA SER A 197 -12.08 12.44 -2.75
C SER A 197 -11.87 10.95 -2.45
N GLY A 198 -12.94 10.26 -2.06
CA GLY A 198 -12.95 8.82 -1.83
C GLY A 198 -13.74 8.42 -0.57
N LEU A 199 -14.83 7.67 -0.73
CA LEU A 199 -15.72 7.29 0.36
C LEU A 199 -15.54 5.82 0.74
N LYS A 200 -15.37 5.54 2.04
CA LYS A 200 -15.24 4.17 2.57
C LYS A 200 -16.46 3.29 2.31
N ALA A 201 -17.63 3.88 2.06
CA ALA A 201 -18.83 3.14 1.67
C ALA A 201 -18.63 2.28 0.41
N ASN A 202 -17.62 2.59 -0.41
CA ASN A 202 -17.26 1.79 -1.59
C ASN A 202 -16.28 0.64 -1.32
N PHE A 203 -15.86 0.41 -0.07
CA PHE A 203 -14.99 -0.72 0.26
C PHE A 203 -15.69 -2.05 -0.06
N GLY A 204 -14.95 -3.00 -0.64
CA GLY A 204 -15.52 -4.25 -1.15
C GLY A 204 -16.03 -4.17 -2.59
N THR A 205 -15.82 -3.04 -3.29
CA THR A 205 -16.14 -2.88 -4.72
C THR A 205 -14.90 -2.47 -5.51
N MET A 206 -14.98 -2.57 -6.84
CA MET A 206 -13.94 -2.07 -7.77
C MET A 206 -13.69 -0.55 -7.65
N THR A 207 -14.58 0.19 -7.00
CA THR A 207 -14.40 1.63 -6.75
C THR A 207 -13.31 1.91 -5.70
N LYS A 208 -12.98 0.96 -4.81
CA LYS A 208 -11.88 1.16 -3.84
C LYS A 208 -10.52 1.35 -4.56
N PRO A 209 -10.12 0.49 -5.50
CA PRO A 209 -8.97 0.75 -6.38
C PRO A 209 -9.08 2.02 -7.23
N LEU A 210 -10.28 2.34 -7.74
CA LEU A 210 -10.51 3.57 -8.51
C LEU A 210 -10.14 4.84 -7.73
N HIS A 211 -10.35 4.85 -6.41
CA HIS A 211 -9.96 5.98 -5.58
C HIS A 211 -8.45 6.29 -5.71
N ILE A 212 -7.61 5.26 -5.84
CA ILE A 212 -6.16 5.42 -5.90
C ILE A 212 -5.72 5.92 -7.27
N GLY A 213 -6.25 5.31 -8.34
CA GLY A 213 -6.05 5.84 -9.69
C GLY A 213 -6.47 7.30 -9.82
N HIS A 214 -7.65 7.65 -9.28
CA HIS A 214 -8.14 9.03 -9.27
C HIS A 214 -7.21 9.95 -8.47
N SER A 215 -6.80 9.54 -7.27
CA SER A 215 -5.87 10.30 -6.42
C SER A 215 -4.53 10.56 -7.14
N ALA A 216 -3.92 9.52 -7.70
CA ALA A 216 -2.67 9.60 -8.45
C ALA A 216 -2.79 10.54 -9.67
N ARG A 217 -3.83 10.35 -10.50
CA ARG A 217 -4.08 11.20 -11.68
C ARG A 217 -4.30 12.66 -11.31
N SER A 218 -5.13 12.90 -10.30
CA SER A 218 -5.50 14.25 -9.86
C SER A 218 -4.33 14.97 -9.20
N GLY A 219 -3.48 14.27 -8.45
CA GLY A 219 -2.25 14.83 -7.88
C GLY A 219 -1.24 15.23 -8.95
N VAL A 220 -1.02 14.38 -9.96
CA VAL A 220 -0.18 14.73 -11.12
C VAL A 220 -0.77 15.92 -11.88
N LEU A 221 -2.09 15.95 -12.10
CA LEU A 221 -2.76 17.08 -12.74
C LEU A 221 -2.54 18.38 -11.97
N ALA A 222 -2.68 18.36 -10.64
CA ALA A 222 -2.48 19.54 -9.79
C ALA A 222 -1.06 20.10 -9.92
N VAL A 223 -0.05 19.24 -9.97
CA VAL A 223 1.36 19.62 -10.14
C VAL A 223 1.61 20.21 -11.53
N LEU A 224 1.10 19.56 -12.58
CA LEU A 224 1.26 20.06 -13.95
C LEU A 224 0.51 21.39 -14.17
N LEU A 225 -0.68 21.58 -13.59
CA LEU A 225 -1.39 22.86 -13.61
C LEU A 225 -0.60 23.95 -12.90
N ALA A 226 -0.02 23.65 -11.74
CA ALA A 226 0.81 24.59 -11.00
C ALA A 226 2.09 24.96 -11.75
N GLU A 227 2.72 24.00 -12.44
CA GLU A 227 3.87 24.24 -13.33
C GLU A 227 3.51 25.28 -14.41
N GLN A 228 2.28 25.23 -14.93
CA GLN A 228 1.77 26.15 -15.96
C GLN A 228 1.18 27.47 -15.43
N GLY A 229 1.22 27.72 -14.11
CA GLY A 229 0.77 28.98 -13.53
C GLY A 229 -0.76 29.12 -13.36
N PHE A 230 -1.46 28.03 -13.09
CA PHE A 230 -2.87 28.04 -12.64
C PHE A 230 -3.04 28.85 -11.33
N ASP A 231 -4.27 29.06 -10.85
CA ASP A 231 -4.53 29.74 -9.57
C ASP A 231 -5.35 28.89 -8.57
N ALA A 232 -5.13 29.15 -7.28
CA ALA A 232 -5.90 28.53 -6.20
C ALA A 232 -5.84 29.38 -4.92
N ASN A 233 -6.72 29.12 -3.97
CA ASN A 233 -6.70 29.79 -2.68
C ASN A 233 -5.50 29.31 -1.83
N PRO A 234 -4.51 30.17 -1.49
CA PRO A 234 -3.32 29.74 -0.74
C PRO A 234 -3.64 29.27 0.69
N GLY A 235 -4.77 29.69 1.27
CA GLY A 235 -5.22 29.29 2.59
C GLY A 235 -6.28 28.18 2.59
N VAL A 236 -6.42 27.42 1.50
CA VAL A 236 -7.52 26.44 1.33
C VAL A 236 -7.55 25.33 2.40
N LEU A 237 -6.44 25.04 3.08
CA LEU A 237 -6.46 24.04 4.16
C LEU A 237 -7.13 24.59 5.42
N GLU A 238 -6.64 25.74 5.91
CA GLU A 238 -7.06 26.39 7.16
C GLU A 238 -8.27 27.33 7.03
N HIS A 239 -8.78 27.56 5.82
CA HIS A 239 -9.97 28.37 5.61
C HIS A 239 -11.18 27.76 6.34
N HIS A 240 -12.12 28.60 6.80
CA HIS A 240 -13.33 28.13 7.50
C HIS A 240 -14.28 27.27 6.63
N GLN A 241 -14.11 27.34 5.30
CA GLN A 241 -14.73 26.44 4.30
C GLN A 241 -13.67 25.58 3.59
N GLY A 242 -12.53 25.39 4.25
CA GLY A 242 -11.35 24.72 3.73
C GLY A 242 -11.30 23.25 4.08
N PHE A 243 -10.23 22.58 3.67
CA PHE A 243 -10.07 21.13 3.79
C PHE A 243 -10.31 20.63 5.22
N PHE A 244 -9.68 21.24 6.23
CA PHE A 244 -9.80 20.75 7.60
C PHE A 244 -11.24 20.83 8.13
N GLU A 245 -11.92 21.95 7.93
CA GLU A 245 -13.30 22.14 8.38
C GLU A 245 -14.30 21.28 7.59
N VAL A 246 -14.20 21.26 6.26
CA VAL A 246 -15.16 20.53 5.42
C VAL A 246 -14.99 19.02 5.60
N PHE A 247 -13.75 18.51 5.59
CA PHE A 247 -13.51 17.08 5.65
C PHE A 247 -13.60 16.54 7.07
N ASN A 248 -13.23 17.31 8.10
CA ASN A 248 -13.19 16.82 9.48
C ASN A 248 -14.19 17.59 10.36
N GLY A 249 -14.05 18.91 10.44
CA GLY A 249 -14.93 19.80 11.22
C GLY A 249 -14.26 20.32 12.48
N ALA A 250 -14.74 21.45 12.98
CA ALA A 250 -14.15 22.15 14.12
C ALA A 250 -13.87 21.23 15.32
N GLY A 251 -12.65 21.30 15.85
CA GLY A 251 -12.22 20.54 17.03
C GLY A 251 -11.88 19.06 16.77
N THR A 252 -11.87 18.62 15.50
CA THR A 252 -11.57 17.22 15.13
C THR A 252 -10.25 17.05 14.37
N TYR A 253 -9.43 18.10 14.29
CA TYR A 253 -8.12 18.12 13.66
C TYR A 253 -7.14 19.02 14.43
N ALA A 254 -5.84 18.81 14.20
CA ALA A 254 -4.72 19.59 14.73
C ALA A 254 -3.78 19.97 13.57
N ALA A 255 -4.05 21.11 12.92
CA ALA A 255 -3.39 21.52 11.67
C ALA A 255 -1.87 21.70 11.81
N GLU A 256 -1.40 22.07 13.00
CA GLU A 256 0.02 22.23 13.34
C GLU A 256 0.83 20.95 13.14
N ARG A 257 0.21 19.77 13.29
CA ARG A 257 0.85 18.47 13.12
C ARG A 257 1.31 18.20 11.70
N LEU A 258 0.76 18.92 10.71
CA LEU A 258 1.21 18.86 9.32
C LEU A 258 2.68 19.28 9.16
N LEU A 259 3.17 20.17 10.03
CA LEU A 259 4.52 20.73 9.95
C LEU A 259 5.48 20.18 11.01
N GLU A 260 4.99 19.42 11.99
CA GLU A 260 5.83 18.80 13.03
C GLU A 260 6.88 17.87 12.40
N GLY A 261 8.09 17.78 12.95
CA GLY A 261 9.11 16.79 12.56
C GLY A 261 9.86 17.07 11.25
N TRP A 262 9.38 17.95 10.35
CA TRP A 262 10.11 18.27 9.10
C TRP A 262 11.49 18.89 9.34
N ASP A 263 11.67 19.61 10.45
CA ASP A 263 12.89 20.32 10.79
C ASP A 263 13.69 19.56 11.87
N GLY A 264 14.23 18.38 11.51
CA GLY A 264 15.18 17.64 12.35
C GLY A 264 14.62 16.50 13.21
N GLY A 265 13.40 16.02 12.96
CA GLY A 265 12.88 14.77 13.55
C GLY A 265 13.12 13.57 12.63
N PRO A 266 12.95 12.31 13.11
CA PRO A 266 13.00 11.18 12.19
C PRO A 266 11.86 11.32 11.18
N TRP A 267 12.17 11.03 9.92
CA TRP A 267 11.19 11.06 8.84
C TRP A 267 10.18 9.92 9.02
N GLU A 268 8.96 10.06 8.50
CA GLU A 268 7.92 9.02 8.64
C GLU A 268 8.31 7.73 7.95
N ILE A 269 9.17 7.82 6.93
CA ILE A 269 9.73 6.64 6.26
C ILE A 269 10.65 5.83 7.16
N GLU A 270 11.21 6.46 8.21
CA GLU A 270 12.08 5.79 9.20
C GLU A 270 11.29 5.27 10.40
N ALA A 271 10.05 5.74 10.55
CA ALA A 271 9.11 5.23 11.51
C ALA A 271 8.64 3.82 11.11
N GLU A 272 8.32 2.99 12.10
CA GLU A 272 7.88 1.61 11.89
C GLU A 272 6.39 1.55 11.53
N THR A 273 6.02 2.29 10.49
CA THR A 273 4.63 2.46 10.04
C THR A 273 4.32 1.62 8.81
N LEU A 274 5.32 1.28 8.00
CA LEU A 274 5.19 0.44 6.80
C LEU A 274 4.93 -1.02 7.18
N ALA A 275 3.72 -1.50 6.92
CA ALA A 275 3.31 -2.88 7.17
C ALA A 275 2.94 -3.62 5.87
N ILE A 276 3.89 -4.32 5.27
CA ILE A 276 3.66 -5.05 4.01
C ILE A 276 2.81 -6.30 4.28
N LYS A 277 1.83 -6.56 3.42
CA LYS A 277 1.10 -7.83 3.45
C LYS A 277 1.97 -8.93 2.85
N GLN A 278 2.25 -9.99 3.61
CA GLN A 278 3.04 -11.12 3.14
C GLN A 278 2.24 -12.09 2.25
N PHE A 279 0.92 -12.16 2.48
CA PHE A 279 0.03 -13.14 1.84
C PHE A 279 -1.18 -12.46 1.17
N PRO A 280 -1.70 -12.98 0.04
CA PRO A 280 -2.74 -12.32 -0.78
C PRO A 280 -4.17 -12.45 -0.21
N CYS A 281 -4.31 -12.36 1.10
CA CYS A 281 -5.55 -12.56 1.84
C CYS A 281 -5.69 -11.55 2.99
N CYS A 282 -6.81 -11.62 3.72
CA CYS A 282 -7.05 -10.75 4.86
C CYS A 282 -5.89 -10.78 5.86
N GLY A 283 -5.33 -9.62 6.21
CA GLY A 283 -4.22 -9.53 7.18
C GLY A 283 -4.51 -10.11 8.56
N SER A 284 -5.79 -10.36 8.88
CA SER A 284 -6.22 -11.03 10.11
C SER A 284 -5.93 -12.53 10.13
N THR A 285 -5.55 -13.14 9.00
CA THR A 285 -5.19 -14.57 8.92
C THR A 285 -3.68 -14.82 8.90
N HIS A 286 -2.85 -13.77 8.70
CA HIS A 286 -1.42 -13.90 8.42
C HIS A 286 -0.65 -14.61 9.54
N GLN A 287 -1.01 -14.36 10.81
CA GLN A 287 -0.35 -15.00 11.95
C GLN A 287 -0.66 -16.50 12.04
N CYS A 288 -1.86 -16.91 11.60
CA CYS A 288 -2.20 -18.33 11.50
C CYS A 288 -1.41 -19.00 10.36
N ILE A 289 -1.20 -18.31 9.23
CA ILE A 289 -0.31 -18.80 8.17
C ILE A 289 1.10 -18.99 8.72
N THR A 290 1.68 -17.95 9.35
CA THR A 290 3.02 -18.02 9.93
C THR A 290 3.16 -19.12 10.98
N ALA A 291 2.18 -19.29 11.87
CA ALA A 291 2.17 -20.36 12.86
C ALA A 291 2.16 -21.74 12.20
N MET A 292 1.33 -21.95 11.17
CA MET A 292 1.28 -23.22 10.45
C MET A 292 2.58 -23.49 9.69
N GLN A 293 3.19 -22.48 9.05
CA GLN A 293 4.49 -22.63 8.39
C GLN A 293 5.58 -23.09 9.36
N ARG A 294 5.65 -22.47 10.54
CA ARG A 294 6.61 -22.84 11.60
C ARG A 294 6.36 -24.26 12.10
N LEU A 295 5.10 -24.59 12.37
CA LEU A 295 4.69 -25.89 12.87
C LEU A 295 4.99 -27.02 11.87
N ALA A 296 4.61 -26.83 10.60
CA ALA A 296 4.85 -27.79 9.52
C ALA A 296 6.35 -28.01 9.30
N ARG A 297 7.17 -26.95 9.24
CA ARG A 297 8.64 -27.07 9.10
C ARG A 297 9.30 -27.77 10.29
N LYS A 298 8.85 -27.49 11.51
CA LYS A 298 9.44 -28.03 12.74
C LYS A 298 9.15 -29.52 12.93
N HIS A 299 7.98 -29.98 12.48
CA HIS A 299 7.49 -31.34 12.75
C HIS A 299 7.35 -32.22 11.51
N ASP A 300 7.63 -31.71 10.31
CA ASP A 300 7.50 -32.42 9.03
C ASP A 300 6.14 -33.13 8.91
N ILE A 301 5.05 -32.37 9.03
CA ILE A 301 3.70 -32.91 9.16
C ILE A 301 3.15 -33.26 7.76
N PRO A 302 2.97 -34.54 7.40
CA PRO A 302 2.30 -34.88 6.16
C PRO A 302 0.80 -34.61 6.31
N ALA A 303 0.22 -33.92 5.33
CA ALA A 303 -1.16 -33.49 5.39
C ALA A 303 -2.13 -34.67 5.63
N GLU A 304 -1.87 -35.84 5.07
CA GLU A 304 -2.68 -37.06 5.18
C GLU A 304 -2.70 -37.64 6.60
N ALA A 305 -1.68 -37.35 7.41
CA ALA A 305 -1.60 -37.82 8.80
C ALA A 305 -2.39 -36.94 9.77
N VAL A 306 -2.93 -35.80 9.33
CA VAL A 306 -3.70 -34.90 10.19
C VAL A 306 -5.10 -35.44 10.47
N ALA A 307 -5.41 -35.61 11.75
CA ALA A 307 -6.72 -35.98 12.27
C ALA A 307 -7.56 -34.76 12.69
N GLY A 308 -6.93 -33.64 13.05
CA GLY A 308 -7.63 -32.39 13.36
C GLY A 308 -6.70 -31.18 13.46
N ILE A 309 -7.24 -30.01 13.11
CA ILE A 309 -6.58 -28.71 13.26
C ILE A 309 -7.49 -27.81 14.09
N GLU A 310 -6.95 -27.22 15.15
CA GLU A 310 -7.62 -26.21 15.96
C GLU A 310 -6.88 -24.88 15.79
N ILE A 311 -7.61 -23.86 15.34
CA ILE A 311 -7.09 -22.52 15.08
C ILE A 311 -7.66 -21.57 16.14
N MET A 312 -6.76 -20.94 16.91
CA MET A 312 -7.11 -20.05 18.00
C MET A 312 -6.52 -18.64 17.80
N PRO A 313 -7.10 -17.81 16.93
CA PRO A 313 -6.70 -16.41 16.78
C PRO A 313 -7.40 -15.51 17.80
N HIS A 314 -6.94 -14.27 17.92
CA HIS A 314 -7.66 -13.23 18.66
C HIS A 314 -9.11 -13.03 18.16
N ARG A 315 -10.07 -12.82 19.08
CA ARG A 315 -11.52 -12.74 18.80
C ARG A 315 -11.88 -11.75 17.69
N ARG A 316 -11.25 -10.57 17.69
CA ARG A 316 -11.50 -9.51 16.68
C ARG A 316 -11.14 -9.96 15.27
N ARG A 317 -10.09 -10.79 15.12
CA ARG A 317 -9.61 -11.30 13.83
C ARG A 317 -10.55 -12.36 13.29
N LEU A 318 -10.98 -13.28 14.15
CA LEU A 318 -11.89 -14.36 13.78
C LEU A 318 -13.23 -13.84 13.27
N ARG A 319 -13.77 -12.76 13.85
CA ARG A 319 -15.07 -12.19 13.45
C ARG A 319 -15.18 -11.89 11.95
N HIS A 320 -14.06 -11.56 11.31
CA HIS A 320 -14.01 -11.20 9.89
C HIS A 320 -13.46 -12.31 8.99
N THR A 321 -13.00 -13.42 9.57
CA THR A 321 -12.26 -14.47 8.85
C THR A 321 -12.78 -15.90 9.08
N ASN A 322 -13.90 -16.03 9.80
CA ASN A 322 -14.49 -17.32 10.12
C ASN A 322 -15.42 -17.82 9.01
N THR A 323 -14.81 -18.29 7.92
CA THR A 323 -15.52 -18.90 6.79
C THR A 323 -15.01 -20.34 6.62
N PRO A 324 -15.53 -21.32 7.39
CA PRO A 324 -14.94 -22.65 7.48
C PRO A 324 -14.86 -23.42 6.15
N MET A 325 -15.81 -23.16 5.25
CA MET A 325 -15.92 -23.83 3.97
C MET A 325 -16.18 -22.77 2.89
N PRO A 326 -15.15 -22.06 2.40
CA PRO A 326 -15.35 -21.04 1.38
C PRO A 326 -15.86 -21.68 0.08
N ASP A 327 -16.70 -20.96 -0.65
CA ASP A 327 -17.24 -21.36 -1.94
C ASP A 327 -17.06 -20.31 -3.05
N SER A 328 -16.23 -19.29 -2.79
CA SER A 328 -15.78 -18.32 -3.78
C SER A 328 -14.34 -17.87 -3.51
N GLU A 329 -13.71 -17.28 -4.53
CA GLU A 329 -12.38 -16.65 -4.45
C GLU A 329 -12.30 -15.62 -3.31
N LEU A 330 -13.33 -14.77 -3.19
CA LEU A 330 -13.40 -13.76 -2.13
C LEU A 330 -13.53 -14.41 -0.76
N GLU A 331 -14.43 -15.38 -0.59
CA GLU A 331 -14.59 -16.08 0.69
C GLU A 331 -13.30 -16.79 1.12
N ALA A 332 -12.54 -17.37 0.18
CA ALA A 332 -11.26 -18.00 0.46
C ALA A 332 -10.25 -17.01 1.05
N LYS A 333 -10.19 -15.76 0.57
CA LYS A 333 -9.33 -14.68 1.13
C LYS A 333 -9.71 -14.27 2.56
N PHE A 334 -10.93 -14.60 3.00
CA PHE A 334 -11.45 -14.33 4.34
C PHE A 334 -11.75 -15.63 5.11
N SER A 335 -11.05 -16.72 4.80
CA SER A 335 -11.17 -17.99 5.53
C SER A 335 -9.85 -18.34 6.22
N VAL A 336 -9.80 -18.23 7.54
CA VAL A 336 -8.60 -18.63 8.32
C VAL A 336 -8.36 -20.14 8.21
N GLN A 337 -9.43 -20.94 8.14
CA GLN A 337 -9.34 -22.38 7.98
C GLN A 337 -8.72 -22.75 6.64
N TYR A 338 -9.16 -22.11 5.56
CA TYR A 338 -8.64 -22.35 4.22
C TYR A 338 -7.16 -22.05 4.12
N VAL A 339 -6.74 -20.85 4.54
CA VAL A 339 -5.33 -20.47 4.39
C VAL A 339 -4.41 -21.33 5.26
N VAL A 340 -4.85 -21.77 6.44
CA VAL A 340 -4.10 -22.70 7.27
C VAL A 340 -4.00 -24.08 6.61
N ALA A 341 -5.09 -24.58 6.03
CA ALA A 341 -5.09 -25.85 5.29
C ALA A 341 -4.16 -25.80 4.06
N ARG A 342 -4.23 -24.74 3.25
CA ARG A 342 -3.32 -24.53 2.10
C ARG A 342 -1.87 -24.42 2.54
N THR A 343 -1.61 -23.66 3.61
CA THR A 343 -0.24 -23.53 4.15
C THR A 343 0.35 -24.87 4.57
N LEU A 344 -0.45 -25.77 5.13
CA LEU A 344 0.01 -27.11 5.47
C LEU A 344 0.32 -27.96 4.22
N LEU A 345 -0.47 -27.82 3.15
CA LEU A 345 -0.29 -28.58 1.91
C LEU A 345 0.91 -28.09 1.09
N ASP A 346 1.00 -26.78 0.90
CA ASP A 346 1.88 -26.16 -0.08
C ASP A 346 3.06 -25.39 0.57
N GLY A 347 3.09 -25.34 1.91
CA GLY A 347 4.07 -24.61 2.70
C GLY A 347 3.80 -23.09 2.79
N THR A 348 2.89 -22.54 1.99
CA THR A 348 2.49 -21.13 2.01
C THR A 348 1.18 -20.93 1.24
N VAL A 349 0.71 -19.68 1.11
CA VAL A 349 -0.36 -19.30 0.20
C VAL A 349 0.11 -18.26 -0.80
N LYS A 350 -0.33 -18.40 -2.05
CA LYS A 350 0.01 -17.58 -3.23
C LYS A 350 -1.25 -17.13 -3.96
N LEU A 351 -1.12 -16.22 -4.92
CA LEU A 351 -2.26 -15.68 -5.68
C LEU A 351 -3.13 -16.78 -6.32
N LYS A 352 -2.49 -17.76 -6.96
CA LYS A 352 -3.15 -18.92 -7.59
C LYS A 352 -4.07 -19.71 -6.64
N ASP A 353 -3.80 -19.66 -5.33
CA ASP A 353 -4.56 -20.41 -4.34
C ASP A 353 -5.91 -19.74 -4.03
N PHE A 354 -6.16 -18.54 -4.53
CA PHE A 354 -7.45 -17.85 -4.37
C PHE A 354 -8.22 -17.77 -5.69
N GLU A 355 -7.75 -18.40 -6.76
CA GLU A 355 -8.30 -18.30 -8.10
C GLU A 355 -9.02 -19.58 -8.54
N GLY A 356 -10.06 -19.42 -9.36
CA GLY A 356 -10.78 -20.53 -9.96
C GLY A 356 -11.37 -21.48 -8.92
N ASP A 357 -11.02 -22.77 -9.00
CA ASP A 357 -11.53 -23.83 -8.13
C ASP A 357 -10.50 -24.30 -7.07
N ALA A 358 -9.41 -23.55 -6.82
CA ALA A 358 -8.36 -23.95 -5.87
C ALA A 358 -8.93 -24.27 -4.46
N PHE A 359 -9.92 -23.49 -4.01
CA PHE A 359 -10.59 -23.71 -2.72
C PHE A 359 -11.52 -24.94 -2.70
N ARG A 360 -11.77 -25.57 -3.86
CA ARG A 360 -12.57 -26.79 -4.01
C ARG A 360 -11.75 -28.06 -4.12
N GLU A 361 -10.41 -27.97 -4.20
CA GLU A 361 -9.53 -29.14 -4.30
C GLU A 361 -9.78 -30.15 -3.16
N ASP A 362 -9.82 -31.44 -3.49
CA ASP A 362 -10.17 -32.52 -2.55
C ASP A 362 -9.26 -32.55 -1.31
N ALA A 363 -7.95 -32.33 -1.51
CA ALA A 363 -6.96 -32.31 -0.43
C ALA A 363 -7.25 -31.18 0.58
N VAL A 364 -7.65 -30.01 0.08
CA VAL A 364 -8.07 -28.86 0.89
C VAL A 364 -9.37 -29.16 1.60
N ARG A 365 -10.42 -29.60 0.87
CA ARG A 365 -11.75 -29.90 1.44
C ARG A 365 -11.65 -30.94 2.56
N ARG A 366 -10.78 -31.93 2.41
CA ARG A 366 -10.49 -32.94 3.43
C ARG A 366 -9.87 -32.32 4.69
N LEU A 367 -8.92 -31.40 4.58
CA LEU A 367 -8.38 -30.67 5.73
C LEU A 367 -9.44 -29.77 6.38
N LEU A 368 -10.23 -29.06 5.58
CA LEU A 368 -11.30 -28.20 6.10
C LEU A 368 -12.32 -28.98 6.93
N SER A 369 -12.67 -30.21 6.53
CA SER A 369 -13.59 -31.07 7.30
C SER A 369 -13.10 -31.46 8.70
N VAL A 370 -11.79 -31.32 8.97
CA VAL A 370 -11.18 -31.61 10.27
C VAL A 370 -10.59 -30.37 10.93
N THR A 371 -10.89 -29.18 10.41
CA THR A 371 -10.37 -27.90 10.92
C THR A 371 -11.47 -27.13 11.64
N THR A 372 -11.19 -26.67 12.85
CA THR A 372 -12.07 -25.77 13.62
C THR A 372 -11.35 -24.48 13.98
N ALA A 373 -12.11 -23.39 14.13
CA ALA A 373 -11.58 -22.11 14.59
C ALA A 373 -12.44 -21.55 15.72
N ARG A 374 -11.80 -21.08 16.78
CA ARG A 374 -12.45 -20.41 17.92
C ARG A 374 -11.56 -19.30 18.46
N PRO A 375 -12.08 -18.30 19.19
CA PRO A 375 -11.22 -17.32 19.84
C PRO A 375 -10.23 -17.99 20.80
N HIS A 376 -9.01 -17.48 20.85
CA HIS A 376 -8.03 -17.87 21.87
C HIS A 376 -8.55 -17.46 23.26
N PRO A 377 -8.55 -18.37 24.26
CA PRO A 377 -9.16 -18.12 25.56
C PRO A 377 -8.44 -17.02 26.35
N ASP A 378 -7.14 -16.87 26.15
CA ASP A 378 -6.32 -15.87 26.87
C ASP A 378 -6.10 -14.55 26.10
N LEU A 379 -6.65 -14.41 24.88
CA LEU A 379 -6.53 -13.20 24.05
C LEU A 379 -7.89 -12.49 23.90
N GLU A 380 -8.46 -12.04 25.02
CA GLU A 380 -9.81 -11.45 25.06
C GLU A 380 -9.85 -9.91 24.98
N GLY A 381 -8.76 -9.21 25.33
CA GLY A 381 -8.70 -7.75 25.41
C GLY A 381 -8.13 -7.09 24.16
N ASP A 382 -8.54 -5.85 23.87
CA ASP A 382 -7.89 -5.00 22.87
C ASP A 382 -6.52 -4.50 23.39
N THR A 383 -5.55 -5.41 23.44
CA THR A 383 -4.16 -5.15 23.87
C THR A 383 -3.20 -5.13 22.67
N ALA A 384 -1.90 -4.93 22.93
CA ALA A 384 -0.86 -5.05 21.91
C ALA A 384 -0.85 -6.44 21.23
N ASP A 385 -1.31 -7.48 21.94
CA ASP A 385 -1.32 -8.88 21.50
C ASP A 385 -2.55 -9.25 20.64
N GLN A 386 -3.32 -8.25 20.19
CA GLN A 386 -4.53 -8.43 19.34
C GLN A 386 -4.27 -9.10 17.98
N TRP A 387 -3.02 -9.47 17.70
CA TRP A 387 -2.57 -10.15 16.49
C TRP A 387 -2.09 -11.57 16.77
N GLY A 388 -2.08 -12.01 18.04
CA GLY A 388 -1.66 -13.35 18.39
C GLY A 388 -2.58 -14.45 17.85
N ALA A 389 -2.00 -15.63 17.64
CA ALA A 389 -2.71 -16.84 17.25
C ALA A 389 -1.96 -18.09 17.74
N GLU A 390 -2.72 -19.12 18.11
CA GLU A 390 -2.21 -20.47 18.35
C GLU A 390 -2.83 -21.45 17.35
N ILE A 391 -2.02 -22.40 16.87
CA ILE A 391 -2.49 -23.53 16.08
C ILE A 391 -2.10 -24.81 16.79
N VAL A 392 -3.05 -25.74 16.91
CA VAL A 392 -2.83 -27.09 17.40
C VAL A 392 -3.19 -28.10 16.31
N VAL A 393 -2.24 -28.96 15.95
CA VAL A 393 -2.45 -30.06 15.01
C VAL A 393 -2.44 -31.37 15.78
N THR A 394 -3.51 -32.16 15.62
CA THR A 394 -3.62 -33.53 16.11
C THR A 394 -3.39 -34.50 14.95
N LEU A 395 -2.42 -35.40 15.10
CA LEU A 395 -2.12 -36.45 14.13
C LEU A 395 -2.97 -37.71 14.39
N LYS A 396 -3.11 -38.55 13.36
CA LYS A 396 -3.84 -39.83 13.42
C LYS A 396 -3.24 -40.84 14.40
N ASP A 397 -1.97 -40.70 14.76
CA ASP A 397 -1.31 -41.50 15.80
C ASP A 397 -1.53 -40.97 17.22
N GLY A 398 -2.31 -39.89 17.38
CA GLY A 398 -2.65 -39.27 18.65
C GLY A 398 -1.68 -38.18 19.11
N ARG A 399 -0.52 -38.00 18.46
CA ARG A 399 0.40 -36.90 18.79
C ARG A 399 -0.26 -35.56 18.54
N LYS A 400 0.00 -34.60 19.43
CA LYS A 400 -0.41 -33.20 19.30
C LYS A 400 0.81 -32.30 19.27
N VAL A 401 0.84 -31.38 18.33
CA VAL A 401 1.89 -30.37 18.19
C VAL A 401 1.23 -29.00 18.06
N SER A 402 1.83 -27.98 18.64
CA SER A 402 1.30 -26.62 18.62
C SER A 402 2.37 -25.56 18.43
N GLU A 403 1.95 -24.41 17.92
CA GLU A 403 2.78 -23.23 17.72
C GLU A 403 1.96 -21.97 18.03
N THR A 404 2.59 -21.03 18.73
CA THR A 404 1.99 -19.74 19.09
C THR A 404 2.79 -18.61 18.46
N VAL A 405 2.07 -17.67 17.84
CA VAL A 405 2.60 -16.39 17.37
C VAL A 405 2.01 -15.30 18.24
N SER A 406 2.85 -14.44 18.81
CA SER A 406 2.43 -13.39 19.75
C SER A 406 1.98 -12.09 19.08
N ASN A 407 2.47 -11.76 17.87
CA ASN A 407 2.18 -10.49 17.20
C ASN A 407 2.24 -10.55 15.66
N LEU A 408 2.15 -9.39 14.99
CA LEU A 408 2.37 -9.18 13.55
C LEU A 408 3.81 -9.50 13.16
N ILE A 409 4.08 -10.77 12.87
CA ILE A 409 5.36 -11.20 12.29
C ILE A 409 5.37 -10.88 10.80
N GLY A 410 6.50 -10.41 10.29
CA GLY A 410 6.75 -10.32 8.86
C GLY A 410 6.18 -9.08 8.17
N ARG A 411 5.73 -8.07 8.92
CA ARG A 411 5.06 -6.89 8.32
C ARG A 411 5.81 -5.59 8.56
N SER A 412 6.35 -5.35 9.76
CA SER A 412 7.02 -4.11 10.17
C SER A 412 7.97 -4.33 11.35
N GLY A 413 8.78 -3.33 11.69
CA GLY A 413 9.62 -3.31 12.89
C GLY A 413 10.71 -4.40 12.89
N ASP A 414 10.99 -4.97 14.06
CA ASP A 414 12.00 -6.02 14.25
C ASP A 414 11.71 -7.32 13.48
N ASP A 415 10.46 -7.52 13.05
CA ASP A 415 10.01 -8.65 12.24
C ASP A 415 9.64 -8.21 10.80
N ALA A 416 10.28 -7.18 10.22
CA ALA A 416 9.98 -6.77 8.84
C ALA A 416 10.33 -7.85 7.79
N MET A 417 9.67 -7.82 6.63
CA MET A 417 10.00 -8.73 5.51
C MET A 417 11.48 -8.63 5.13
N THR A 418 12.13 -9.78 4.96
CA THR A 418 13.48 -9.84 4.41
C THR A 418 13.47 -9.63 2.89
N ALA A 419 14.64 -9.39 2.29
CA ALA A 419 14.78 -9.35 0.83
C ALA A 419 14.31 -10.66 0.16
N ALA A 420 14.46 -11.80 0.84
CA ALA A 420 14.02 -13.10 0.33
C ALA A 420 12.49 -13.23 0.37
N ASP A 421 11.85 -12.82 1.47
CA ASP A 421 10.39 -12.80 1.57
C ASP A 421 9.78 -11.85 0.52
N LEU A 422 10.40 -10.68 0.31
CA LEU A 422 9.96 -9.71 -0.69
C LEU A 422 10.12 -10.28 -2.10
N TRP A 423 11.22 -10.99 -2.38
CA TRP A 423 11.43 -11.67 -3.65
C TRP A 423 10.34 -12.71 -3.91
N GLU A 424 10.00 -13.55 -2.94
CA GLU A 424 8.93 -14.55 -3.11
C GLU A 424 7.57 -13.91 -3.43
N LYS A 425 7.23 -12.83 -2.70
CA LYS A 425 6.02 -12.06 -2.99
C LYS A 425 6.08 -11.42 -4.37
N PHE A 426 7.21 -10.79 -4.71
CA PHE A 426 7.39 -10.10 -5.98
C PHE A 426 7.31 -11.06 -7.16
N GLU A 427 7.93 -12.23 -7.07
CA GLU A 427 7.88 -13.27 -8.10
C GLU A 427 6.44 -13.75 -8.34
N ASP A 428 5.70 -14.03 -7.27
CA ASP A 428 4.28 -14.45 -7.37
C ASP A 428 3.42 -13.36 -8.01
N CYS A 429 3.65 -12.10 -7.65
CA CYS A 429 2.88 -10.97 -8.15
C CYS A 429 3.25 -10.63 -9.61
N ALA A 430 4.52 -10.33 -9.87
CA ALA A 430 5.01 -9.89 -11.17
C ALA A 430 4.90 -10.99 -12.24
N GLY A 431 4.96 -12.27 -11.85
CA GLY A 431 4.77 -13.41 -12.74
C GLY A 431 3.39 -13.46 -13.41
N ARG A 432 2.39 -12.73 -12.91
CA ARG A 432 1.06 -12.62 -13.57
C ARG A 432 1.07 -11.78 -14.84
N ALA A 433 2.04 -10.86 -14.98
CA ALA A 433 2.10 -9.94 -16.12
C ALA A 433 3.41 -10.05 -16.92
N LEU A 434 4.49 -10.54 -16.32
CA LEU A 434 5.80 -10.58 -16.95
C LEU A 434 6.33 -12.01 -17.13
N PRO A 435 7.10 -12.28 -18.20
CA PRO A 435 7.79 -13.55 -18.36
C PRO A 435 8.89 -13.74 -17.31
N ALA A 436 9.14 -14.99 -16.91
CA ALA A 436 10.09 -15.36 -15.85
C ALA A 436 11.49 -14.71 -16.00
N GLY A 437 11.99 -14.60 -17.23
CA GLY A 437 13.31 -14.00 -17.51
C GLY A 437 13.44 -12.52 -17.17
N ARG A 438 12.33 -11.82 -16.90
CA ARG A 438 12.32 -10.39 -16.53
C ARG A 438 12.11 -10.14 -15.05
N LEU A 439 11.62 -11.13 -14.29
CA LEU A 439 11.26 -10.96 -12.88
C LEU A 439 12.47 -10.59 -12.03
N ARG A 440 13.54 -11.39 -12.11
CA ARG A 440 14.74 -11.18 -11.29
C ARG A 440 15.49 -9.89 -11.64
N PRO A 441 15.75 -9.57 -12.92
CA PRO A 441 16.37 -8.29 -13.28
C PRO A 441 15.58 -7.07 -12.81
N LEU A 442 14.24 -7.11 -12.91
CA LEU A 442 13.40 -6.01 -12.45
C LEU A 442 13.47 -5.85 -10.93
N PHE A 443 13.34 -6.95 -10.18
CA PHE A 443 13.48 -6.93 -8.73
C PHE A 443 14.83 -6.38 -8.29
N ASP A 444 15.92 -6.92 -8.83
CA ASP A 444 17.27 -6.48 -8.46
C ASP A 444 17.46 -5.00 -8.78
N GLY A 445 16.98 -4.53 -9.94
CA GLY A 445 17.03 -3.11 -10.31
C GLY A 445 16.22 -2.18 -9.40
N LEU A 446 15.05 -2.62 -8.93
CA LEU A 446 14.26 -1.88 -7.93
C LEU A 446 14.96 -1.83 -6.56
N MET A 447 15.64 -2.91 -6.19
CA MET A 447 16.40 -2.99 -4.92
C MET A 447 17.71 -2.19 -4.92
N VAL A 448 18.13 -1.67 -6.07
CA VAL A 448 19.23 -0.69 -6.21
C VAL A 448 18.81 0.56 -7.00
N LEU A 449 17.52 0.92 -6.94
CA LEU A 449 16.92 2.00 -7.73
C LEU A 449 17.67 3.32 -7.62
N GLU A 450 18.29 3.64 -6.48
CA GLU A 450 19.10 4.84 -6.26
C GLU A 450 20.29 4.96 -7.24
N GLN A 451 20.73 3.85 -7.83
CA GLN A 451 21.84 3.78 -8.78
C GLN A 451 21.39 3.92 -10.25
N ALA A 452 20.08 3.96 -10.50
CA ALA A 452 19.56 4.12 -11.85
C ALA A 452 19.72 5.56 -12.33
N ASP A 453 20.62 5.79 -13.29
CA ASP A 453 20.78 7.11 -13.93
C ASP A 453 19.48 7.59 -14.58
N ARG A 454 18.67 6.64 -15.09
CA ARG A 454 17.41 6.90 -15.77
C ARG A 454 16.37 5.84 -15.39
N VAL A 455 15.27 6.26 -14.76
CA VAL A 455 14.10 5.41 -14.49
C VAL A 455 13.54 4.72 -15.75
N PRO A 456 13.51 5.35 -16.95
CA PRO A 456 13.11 4.66 -18.17
C PRO A 456 13.82 3.33 -18.46
N ASP A 457 15.11 3.19 -18.09
CA ASP A 457 15.86 1.97 -18.39
C ASP A 457 15.41 0.79 -17.52
N LEU A 458 15.04 1.05 -16.27
CA LEU A 458 14.42 0.07 -15.39
C LEU A 458 13.00 -0.30 -15.86
N VAL A 459 12.21 0.72 -16.22
CA VAL A 459 10.83 0.55 -16.67
C VAL A 459 10.72 -0.36 -17.89
N ARG A 460 11.70 -0.36 -18.80
CA ARG A 460 11.70 -1.27 -19.96
C ARG A 460 11.58 -2.74 -19.58
N LEU A 461 11.99 -3.13 -18.37
CA LEU A 461 11.80 -4.49 -17.87
C LEU A 461 10.33 -4.83 -17.61
N MET A 462 9.48 -3.82 -17.39
CA MET A 462 8.02 -3.96 -17.27
C MET A 462 7.27 -3.86 -18.61
N ASP A 463 7.96 -3.49 -19.70
CA ASP A 463 7.33 -3.21 -21.00
C ASP A 463 7.21 -4.48 -21.85
N THR A 464 6.01 -5.06 -21.94
CA THR A 464 5.77 -6.26 -22.75
C THR A 464 5.67 -5.95 -24.26
N GLY A 465 5.79 -4.67 -24.64
CA GLY A 465 5.89 -4.20 -26.02
C GLY A 465 7.32 -4.22 -26.54
N ALA A 466 7.72 -5.36 -27.12
CA ALA A 466 8.71 -5.47 -28.18
C ALA A 466 8.30 -6.59 -29.14
#